data_AF-K6YH29-F1
#
_entry.id   AF-K6YH29-F1
#
_cell.length_a   1.000
_cell.length_b   1.000
_cell.length_c   1.000
_cell.angle_alpha   90.00
_cell.angle_beta   90.00
_cell.angle_gamma   90.00
#
_symmetry.space_group_name_H-M   'P 1'
#
loop_
_entity.id
_entity.type
_entity.pdbx_description
1 polymer ?
#
loop_
_entity_poly.entity_id
_entity_poly.type
_entity_poly.pdbx_seq_one_letter_code
_entity_poly.pdbx_strand_id
1 'polypeptide(L)'
;MSHFFRHTFLSVSIVLLSFSLLAFSVNAKYTEIFTPQQIDLNFNVNQPVLIADLLPQAGKELVVVGVDDKQQRFLAIYFFDPQSKTYIEQDKIKIANNVFAYDVGEPQQSGLQSLYLLDKTMVHRYVPAHLSHKAVWVQAELVSSMYLGEQADSLRKMDFIQDINNDGLDDIILPHFEQLNLWLSDCCGARHFQQLPIAARIEMDKSSVSYDDQELYFQDMNANGKTDLVIVDQGQLSVFLQNENMQFSVTPTKININKSIYALDWWDIKGVNGQGMDQSNIQHRVVRKIDDFNDDGIPDIAVQFTKSSGVLDKIIDFEFFYGALNEGKLSYSEKANTRITSEETLSDLTFLDRDMDGKQEVLVSSFDIGISQIIGALLSGSIDQDVLVFSMDENHQFAKEPLVSQEVEMTFSLSSGTQGQPLVKMIDVNGDGVKDIVYSDGEDLIRALLATPNQKKPYSKNSLRQKISMPKNPFNAATEDLNGDSKTDIVLHYGRADSPELLKRVVVLMAN
;
A
#
# COMPACT_ATOMS: atom_id res chain seq x y z
N MET A 1 -66.14 60.39 -32.33
CA MET A 1 -66.69 59.54 -31.26
C MET A 1 -65.52 58.73 -30.70
N SER A 2 -64.82 59.22 -29.66
CA SER A 2 -65.00 58.85 -28.22
C SER A 2 -64.88 57.33 -28.00
N HIS A 3 -63.87 56.74 -27.35
CA HIS A 3 -63.34 56.89 -25.98
C HIS A 3 -61.88 56.34 -25.90
N PHE A 4 -60.87 56.92 -25.20
CA PHE A 4 -60.54 56.86 -23.74
C PHE A 4 -60.39 55.42 -23.19
N PHE A 5 -59.27 54.88 -22.67
CA PHE A 5 -58.33 55.23 -21.55
C PHE A 5 -56.99 54.44 -21.73
N ARG A 6 -55.77 55.00 -21.67
CA ARG A 6 -54.88 55.38 -20.53
C ARG A 6 -54.37 54.22 -19.63
N HIS A 7 -53.05 54.03 -19.54
CA HIS A 7 -52.23 53.82 -18.32
C HIS A 7 -50.73 53.65 -18.68
N THR A 8 -49.91 54.71 -18.54
CA THR A 8 -48.91 54.94 -17.46
C THR A 8 -47.69 54.00 -17.48
N PHE A 9 -46.58 54.47 -18.06
CA PHE A 9 -45.24 53.92 -17.82
C PHE A 9 -44.63 54.65 -16.61
N LEU A 10 -44.33 53.90 -15.56
CA LEU A 10 -43.59 54.34 -14.38
C LEU A 10 -42.09 54.11 -14.65
N SER A 11 -41.29 55.18 -14.67
CA SER A 11 -39.83 55.08 -14.73
C SER A 11 -39.27 54.75 -13.35
N VAL A 12 -38.72 53.55 -13.17
CA VAL A 12 -37.93 53.17 -11.98
C VAL A 12 -36.46 53.19 -12.39
N SER A 13 -35.72 54.15 -11.83
CA SER A 13 -34.27 54.21 -11.92
C SER A 13 -33.66 53.14 -11.03
N ILE A 14 -32.99 52.15 -11.63
CA ILE A 14 -32.17 51.17 -10.91
C ILE A 14 -30.81 51.80 -10.67
N VAL A 15 -30.50 52.08 -9.40
CA VAL A 15 -29.16 52.44 -8.94
C VAL A 15 -28.37 51.14 -8.81
N LEU A 16 -27.40 50.90 -9.69
CA LEU A 16 -26.40 49.85 -9.51
C LEU A 16 -25.43 50.29 -8.39
N LEU A 17 -25.53 49.67 -7.21
CA LEU A 17 -24.42 49.66 -6.27
C LEU A 17 -23.38 48.65 -6.74
N SER A 18 -22.25 49.15 -7.24
CA SER A 18 -21.04 48.37 -7.47
C SER A 18 -20.42 47.95 -6.14
N PHE A 19 -20.63 46.70 -5.72
CA PHE A 19 -19.84 46.08 -4.66
C PHE A 19 -18.47 45.71 -5.23
N SER A 20 -17.47 46.54 -4.97
CA SER A 20 -16.06 46.19 -5.19
C SER A 20 -15.63 45.16 -4.15
N LEU A 21 -15.71 43.88 -4.53
CA LEU A 21 -15.06 42.77 -3.82
C LEU A 21 -13.54 42.97 -3.91
N LEU A 22 -12.96 43.56 -2.88
CA LEU A 22 -11.52 43.49 -2.62
C LEU A 22 -11.21 42.03 -2.24
N ALA A 23 -10.86 41.22 -3.24
CA ALA A 23 -10.25 39.92 -3.00
C ALA A 23 -8.84 40.16 -2.45
N PHE A 24 -8.68 40.07 -1.13
CA PHE A 24 -7.38 39.91 -0.52
C PHE A 24 -6.88 38.51 -0.89
N SER A 25 -5.96 38.42 -1.84
CA SER A 25 -5.17 37.21 -2.04
C SER A 25 -4.32 36.97 -0.80
N VAL A 26 -4.79 36.10 0.09
CA VAL A 26 -3.96 35.54 1.17
C VAL A 26 -2.91 34.68 0.48
N ASN A 27 -1.75 35.26 0.18
CA ASN A 27 -0.57 34.49 -0.21
C ASN A 27 -0.13 33.67 1.00
N ALA A 28 -0.70 32.48 1.19
CA ALA A 28 -0.16 31.53 2.16
C ALA A 28 1.32 31.26 1.82
N LYS A 29 2.17 31.36 2.83
CA LYS A 29 3.62 31.37 2.68
C LYS A 29 4.09 29.96 2.29
N TYR A 30 4.92 29.84 1.26
CA TYR A 30 5.62 28.58 0.97
C TYR A 30 6.58 28.28 2.12
N THR A 31 6.66 27.00 2.50
CA THR A 31 7.55 26.49 3.55
C THR A 31 8.51 25.49 2.93
N GLU A 32 9.72 25.40 3.46
CA GLU A 32 10.69 24.36 3.08
C GLU A 32 10.44 23.14 3.96
N ILE A 33 9.52 22.27 3.54
CA ILE A 33 9.17 21.00 4.21
C ILE A 33 10.28 19.96 3.96
N PHE A 34 10.76 19.91 2.72
CA PHE A 34 11.79 18.98 2.25
C PHE A 34 12.94 19.70 1.53
N THR A 35 14.13 19.14 1.60
CA THR A 35 15.28 19.44 0.74
C THR A 35 15.39 18.37 -0.36
N PRO A 36 15.08 18.69 -1.63
CA PRO A 36 15.15 17.73 -2.72
C PRO A 36 16.60 17.43 -3.13
N GLN A 37 16.88 16.15 -3.39
CA GLN A 37 18.11 15.63 -3.94
C GLN A 37 17.80 14.79 -5.18
N GLN A 38 18.72 14.81 -6.14
CA GLN A 38 18.54 14.13 -7.42
C GLN A 38 19.64 13.11 -7.63
N ILE A 39 19.24 11.90 -8.04
CA ILE A 39 20.14 10.84 -8.48
C ILE A 39 19.87 10.60 -9.96
N ASP A 40 20.82 10.97 -10.81
CA ASP A 40 20.76 10.67 -12.25
C ASP A 40 21.43 9.33 -12.55
N LEU A 41 20.74 8.51 -13.32
CA LEU A 41 21.09 7.13 -13.64
C LEU A 41 21.46 7.02 -15.13
N ASN A 42 22.15 5.95 -15.48
CA ASN A 42 22.41 5.58 -16.88
C ASN A 42 21.46 4.48 -17.40
N PHE A 43 20.38 4.21 -16.68
CA PHE A 43 19.33 3.25 -17.02
C PHE A 43 17.97 3.79 -16.57
N ASN A 44 16.89 3.30 -17.19
CA ASN A 44 15.52 3.69 -16.85
C ASN A 44 15.05 2.92 -15.62
N VAL A 45 14.62 3.63 -14.58
CA VAL A 45 13.89 3.05 -13.44
C VAL A 45 12.55 2.52 -13.96
N ASN A 46 12.20 1.32 -13.57
CA ASN A 46 10.94 0.70 -13.99
C ASN A 46 10.21 -0.03 -12.85
N GLN A 47 10.68 0.12 -11.62
CA GLN A 47 10.07 -0.36 -10.39
C GLN A 47 10.15 0.74 -9.33
N PRO A 48 9.24 0.75 -8.33
CA PRO A 48 9.41 1.56 -7.14
C PRO A 48 10.78 1.33 -6.50
N VAL A 49 11.38 2.41 -5.98
CA VAL A 49 12.65 2.32 -5.24
C VAL A 49 12.38 1.67 -3.89
N LEU A 50 13.17 0.67 -3.50
CA LEU A 50 13.11 0.13 -2.15
C LEU A 50 14.11 0.84 -1.25
N ILE A 51 13.74 0.97 0.02
CA ILE A 51 14.62 1.43 1.09
C ILE A 51 14.97 0.18 1.91
N ALA A 52 16.25 -0.02 2.23
CA ALA A 52 16.71 -1.16 3.00
C ALA A 52 18.01 -0.83 3.74
N ASP A 53 18.22 -1.40 4.94
CA ASP A 53 19.48 -1.30 5.68
C ASP A 53 20.40 -2.48 5.31
N LEU A 54 21.19 -2.34 4.24
CA LEU A 54 21.97 -3.44 3.65
C LEU A 54 23.45 -3.40 4.01
N LEU A 55 23.96 -2.23 4.44
CA LEU A 55 25.38 -1.99 4.64
C LEU A 55 25.64 -1.55 6.09
N PRO A 56 26.79 -1.92 6.70
CA PRO A 56 27.10 -1.54 8.09
C PRO A 56 27.26 -0.04 8.37
N GLN A 57 27.13 0.81 7.36
CA GLN A 57 27.29 2.26 7.50
C GLN A 57 25.97 2.90 7.90
N ALA A 58 26.02 4.07 8.54
CA ALA A 58 24.81 4.73 9.00
C ALA A 58 23.97 5.28 7.83
N GLY A 59 22.65 5.20 7.98
CA GLY A 59 21.67 5.60 6.97
C GLY A 59 21.19 4.41 6.15
N LYS A 60 20.01 4.54 5.55
CA LYS A 60 19.41 3.46 4.76
C LYS A 60 19.79 3.55 3.28
N GLU A 61 20.01 2.41 2.65
CA GLU A 61 20.28 2.31 1.22
C GLU A 61 19.01 2.39 0.37
N LEU A 62 19.19 2.89 -0.86
CA LEU A 62 18.19 2.82 -1.92
C LEU A 62 18.53 1.70 -2.88
N VAL A 63 17.60 0.78 -3.09
CA VAL A 63 17.67 -0.28 -4.09
C VAL A 63 16.85 0.14 -5.31
N VAL A 64 17.55 0.44 -6.40
CA VAL A 64 16.97 0.95 -7.64
C VAL A 64 17.03 -0.13 -8.71
N VAL A 65 15.85 -0.53 -9.22
CA VAL A 65 15.72 -1.55 -10.27
C VAL A 65 15.29 -0.91 -11.59
N GLY A 66 15.92 -1.34 -12.68
CA GLY A 66 15.65 -0.77 -13.98
C GLY A 66 16.30 -1.50 -15.15
N VAL A 67 16.17 -0.90 -16.34
CA VAL A 67 16.70 -1.44 -17.61
C VAL A 67 17.43 -0.37 -18.40
N ASP A 68 18.54 -0.74 -19.05
CA ASP A 68 19.23 0.15 -19.97
C ASP A 68 18.57 0.19 -21.36
N ASP A 69 19.15 1.00 -22.26
CA ASP A 69 18.66 1.15 -23.64
C ASP A 69 18.74 -0.17 -24.45
N LYS A 70 19.47 -1.19 -23.97
CA LYS A 70 19.57 -2.54 -24.57
C LYS A 70 18.66 -3.56 -23.89
N GLN A 71 17.76 -3.13 -22.99
CA GLN A 71 16.89 -3.98 -22.17
C GLN A 71 17.65 -4.89 -21.19
N GLN A 72 18.92 -4.60 -20.89
CA GLN A 72 19.63 -5.29 -19.82
C GLN A 72 19.10 -4.81 -18.47
N ARG A 73 18.66 -5.75 -17.64
CA ARG A 73 18.21 -5.48 -16.27
C ARG A 73 19.38 -5.18 -15.34
N PHE A 74 19.17 -4.22 -14.46
CA PHE A 74 20.10 -3.86 -13.40
C PHE A 74 19.38 -3.71 -12.07
N LEU A 75 20.12 -4.02 -11.01
CA LEU A 75 19.85 -3.58 -9.65
C LEU A 75 21.04 -2.74 -9.22
N ALA A 76 20.77 -1.53 -8.72
CA ALA A 76 21.78 -0.63 -8.20
C ALA A 76 21.47 -0.30 -6.73
N ILE A 77 22.50 -0.18 -5.91
CA ILE A 77 22.42 0.13 -4.49
C ILE A 77 23.12 1.47 -4.29
N TYR A 78 22.42 2.43 -3.69
CA TYR A 78 22.95 3.73 -3.33
C TYR A 78 22.93 3.88 -1.82
N PHE A 79 24.03 4.35 -1.25
CA PHE A 79 24.11 4.62 0.19
C PHE A 79 24.15 6.13 0.46
N PHE A 80 23.67 6.52 1.63
CA PHE A 80 23.74 7.91 2.07
C PHE A 80 25.12 8.22 2.65
N ASP A 81 25.87 9.13 2.01
CA ASP A 81 27.13 9.62 2.56
C ASP A 81 26.88 10.80 3.52
N PRO A 82 27.14 10.65 4.84
CA PRO A 82 26.89 11.71 5.81
C PRO A 82 27.79 12.95 5.63
N GLN A 83 28.92 12.82 4.93
CA GLN A 83 29.82 13.97 4.71
C GLN A 83 29.29 14.90 3.64
N SER A 84 28.94 14.36 2.46
CA SER A 84 28.34 15.12 1.38
C SER A 84 26.84 15.37 1.59
N LYS A 85 26.20 14.60 2.47
CA LYS A 85 24.74 14.51 2.66
C LYS A 85 24.02 14.15 1.35
N THR A 86 24.59 13.24 0.57
CA THR A 86 24.03 12.81 -0.71
C THR A 86 24.14 11.30 -0.90
N TYR A 87 23.33 10.75 -1.80
CA TYR A 87 23.40 9.34 -2.18
C TYR A 87 24.51 9.06 -3.19
N ILE A 88 25.31 8.02 -2.93
CA ILE A 88 26.42 7.57 -3.78
C ILE A 88 26.19 6.12 -4.20
N GLU A 89 26.45 5.81 -5.47
CA GLU A 89 26.35 4.43 -5.99
C GLU A 89 27.39 3.54 -5.28
N GLN A 90 26.92 2.54 -4.54
CA GLN A 90 27.74 1.49 -3.94
C GLN A 90 28.01 0.39 -4.97
N ASP A 91 26.93 -0.18 -5.50
CA ASP A 91 26.99 -1.35 -6.37
C ASP A 91 25.99 -1.23 -7.51
N LYS A 92 26.35 -1.77 -8.68
CA LYS A 92 25.46 -1.91 -9.82
C LYS A 92 25.67 -3.27 -10.47
N ILE A 93 24.67 -4.13 -10.37
CA ILE A 93 24.77 -5.53 -10.78
C ILE A 93 23.78 -5.82 -11.90
N LYS A 94 24.24 -6.57 -12.91
CA LYS A 94 23.39 -7.07 -13.98
C LYS A 94 22.52 -8.20 -13.45
N ILE A 95 21.24 -8.16 -13.76
CA ILE A 95 20.30 -9.24 -13.44
C ILE A 95 20.08 -10.08 -14.68
N ALA A 96 20.15 -11.40 -14.55
CA ALA A 96 19.93 -12.32 -15.64
C ALA A 96 18.43 -12.44 -15.96
N ASN A 97 18.10 -12.75 -17.22
CA ASN A 97 16.70 -12.76 -17.67
C ASN A 97 15.86 -13.91 -17.10
N ASN A 98 16.49 -14.93 -16.51
CA ASN A 98 15.84 -16.04 -15.82
C ASN A 98 15.39 -15.67 -14.39
N VAL A 99 15.86 -14.55 -13.83
CA VAL A 99 15.42 -14.02 -12.55
C VAL A 99 14.12 -13.22 -12.78
N PHE A 100 13.06 -13.59 -12.07
CA PHE A 100 11.76 -12.94 -12.16
C PHE A 100 11.41 -12.09 -10.95
N ALA A 101 12.04 -12.32 -9.79
CA ALA A 101 11.70 -11.59 -8.58
C ALA A 101 12.88 -11.20 -7.70
N TYR A 102 12.63 -10.20 -6.86
CA TYR A 102 13.54 -9.71 -5.82
C TYR A 102 12.74 -9.31 -4.59
N ASP A 103 13.40 -9.37 -3.43
CA ASP A 103 12.81 -9.05 -2.13
C ASP A 103 13.87 -8.65 -1.11
N VAL A 104 13.45 -7.98 -0.04
CA VAL A 104 14.30 -7.59 1.09
C VAL A 104 13.70 -8.18 2.36
N GLY A 105 14.50 -8.97 3.08
CA GLY A 105 14.08 -9.57 4.34
C GLY A 105 13.97 -8.57 5.49
N GLU A 106 13.54 -9.07 6.65
CA GLU A 106 13.34 -8.25 7.84
C GLU A 106 14.70 -7.86 8.48
N PRO A 107 14.73 -6.78 9.30
CA PRO A 107 15.93 -6.43 10.06
C PRO A 107 16.35 -7.59 10.99
N GLN A 108 17.55 -8.11 10.78
CA GLN A 108 18.11 -9.17 11.64
C GLN A 108 18.58 -8.57 12.98
N GLN A 109 19.10 -9.41 13.88
CA GLN A 109 19.63 -8.94 15.18
C GLN A 109 20.71 -7.85 15.09
N SER A 110 21.41 -7.75 13.95
CA SER A 110 22.38 -6.68 13.68
C SER A 110 21.75 -5.34 13.31
N GLY A 111 20.45 -5.29 13.05
CA GLY A 111 19.73 -4.19 12.40
C GLY A 111 19.75 -4.28 10.87
N LEU A 112 20.68 -5.06 10.29
CA LEU A 112 20.83 -5.19 8.83
C LEU A 112 19.79 -6.15 8.26
N GLN A 113 19.33 -5.82 7.06
CA GLN A 113 18.47 -6.61 6.20
C GLN A 113 19.30 -7.33 5.14
N SER A 114 18.68 -8.32 4.49
CA SER A 114 19.28 -9.05 3.37
C SER A 114 18.44 -8.86 2.10
N LEU A 115 19.11 -8.66 0.97
CA LEU A 115 18.48 -8.55 -0.35
C LEU A 115 18.58 -9.88 -1.10
N TYR A 116 17.47 -10.31 -1.69
CA TYR A 116 17.33 -11.60 -2.35
C TYR A 116 16.85 -11.49 -3.79
N LEU A 117 17.21 -12.47 -4.60
CA LEU A 117 16.65 -12.71 -5.93
C LEU A 117 16.04 -14.10 -5.99
N LEU A 118 15.01 -14.25 -6.80
CA LEU A 118 14.36 -15.52 -7.06
C LEU A 118 14.37 -15.83 -8.56
N ASP A 119 14.94 -16.99 -8.87
CA ASP A 119 14.74 -17.69 -10.14
C ASP A 119 13.93 -18.97 -9.92
N LYS A 120 13.71 -19.73 -11.00
CA LYS A 120 12.89 -20.94 -11.01
C LYS A 120 13.30 -21.98 -9.94
N THR A 121 14.59 -22.05 -9.62
CA THR A 121 15.18 -23.15 -8.84
C THR A 121 15.97 -22.67 -7.63
N MET A 122 16.24 -21.38 -7.51
CA MET A 122 17.20 -20.86 -6.56
C MET A 122 16.76 -19.50 -6.01
N VAL A 123 16.88 -19.36 -4.70
CA VAL A 123 16.99 -18.05 -4.05
C VAL A 123 18.47 -17.69 -3.96
N HIS A 124 18.82 -16.49 -4.40
CA HIS A 124 20.16 -15.93 -4.29
C HIS A 124 20.16 -14.80 -3.27
N ARG A 125 21.23 -14.65 -2.50
CA ARG A 125 21.42 -13.55 -1.56
C ARG A 125 22.50 -12.61 -2.07
N TYR A 126 22.28 -11.32 -1.93
CA TYR A 126 23.25 -10.28 -2.21
C TYR A 126 24.38 -10.31 -1.18
N VAL A 127 25.62 -10.15 -1.64
CA VAL A 127 26.79 -9.90 -0.79
C VAL A 127 27.45 -8.62 -1.28
N PRO A 128 27.57 -7.58 -0.43
CA PRO A 128 28.09 -6.28 -0.84
C PRO A 128 29.57 -6.33 -1.20
N ALA A 129 30.00 -5.37 -2.03
CA ALA A 129 31.41 -5.21 -2.35
C ALA A 129 32.22 -4.90 -1.08
N HIS A 130 33.38 -5.55 -0.95
CA HIS A 130 34.28 -5.32 0.18
C HIS A 130 35.74 -5.36 -0.27
N LEU A 131 36.47 -4.27 0.00
CA LEU A 131 37.85 -4.05 -0.41
C LEU A 131 38.04 -4.24 -1.93
N SER A 132 38.77 -5.28 -2.34
CA SER A 132 39.03 -5.59 -3.75
C SER A 132 37.98 -6.52 -4.37
N HIS A 133 37.03 -7.03 -3.60
CA HIS A 133 35.99 -7.93 -4.09
C HIS A 133 34.75 -7.13 -4.48
N LYS A 134 34.28 -7.37 -5.70
CA LYS A 134 33.01 -6.81 -6.19
C LYS A 134 31.84 -7.52 -5.51
N ALA A 135 30.69 -6.85 -5.46
CA ALA A 135 29.47 -7.48 -5.02
C ALA A 135 29.07 -8.65 -5.92
N VAL A 136 28.43 -9.65 -5.30
CA VAL A 136 28.04 -10.90 -5.93
C VAL A 136 26.68 -11.38 -5.41
N TRP A 137 26.01 -12.16 -6.24
CA TRP A 137 24.88 -13.00 -5.82
C TRP A 137 25.41 -14.37 -5.45
N VAL A 138 25.13 -14.83 -4.23
CA VAL A 138 25.48 -16.17 -3.78
C VAL A 138 24.23 -17.03 -3.69
N GLN A 139 24.36 -18.32 -4.01
CA GLN A 139 23.26 -19.28 -3.84
C GLN A 139 22.90 -19.37 -2.36
N ALA A 140 21.63 -19.13 -2.03
CA ALA A 140 21.14 -19.13 -0.66
C ALA A 140 20.30 -20.37 -0.37
N GLU A 141 19.40 -20.77 -1.27
CA GLU A 141 18.55 -21.96 -1.07
C GLU A 141 18.05 -22.53 -2.40
N LEU A 142 18.01 -23.87 -2.50
CA LEU A 142 17.35 -24.56 -3.61
C LEU A 142 15.84 -24.60 -3.36
N VAL A 143 15.06 -24.09 -4.30
CA VAL A 143 13.62 -23.91 -4.13
C VAL A 143 12.79 -24.55 -5.24
N SER A 144 11.50 -24.71 -4.96
CA SER A 144 10.49 -25.19 -5.90
C SER A 144 9.18 -24.46 -5.68
N SER A 145 8.60 -23.93 -6.75
CA SER A 145 7.37 -23.13 -6.72
C SER A 145 6.56 -23.35 -7.99
N MET A 146 5.40 -22.69 -8.10
CA MET A 146 4.62 -22.64 -9.34
C MET A 146 5.29 -21.81 -10.46
N TYR A 147 6.36 -21.06 -10.16
CA TYR A 147 7.04 -20.18 -11.11
C TYR A 147 8.07 -20.96 -11.95
N LEU A 148 7.61 -21.53 -13.07
CA LEU A 148 8.40 -22.49 -13.87
C LEU A 148 9.18 -21.89 -15.06
N GLY A 149 9.15 -20.57 -15.25
CA GLY A 149 9.73 -19.90 -16.42
C GLY A 149 11.26 -19.93 -16.47
N GLU A 150 11.83 -20.32 -17.61
CA GLU A 150 13.29 -20.23 -17.88
C GLU A 150 13.74 -18.79 -18.19
N GLN A 151 12.77 -17.95 -18.59
CA GLN A 151 12.93 -16.53 -18.82
C GLN A 151 11.71 -15.82 -18.25
N ALA A 152 11.94 -14.66 -17.67
CA ALA A 152 10.91 -13.79 -17.16
C ALA A 152 10.75 -12.60 -18.11
N ASP A 153 9.53 -12.16 -18.39
CA ASP A 153 9.29 -10.95 -19.18
C ASP A 153 9.61 -9.67 -18.39
N SER A 154 9.45 -9.73 -17.07
CA SER A 154 9.74 -8.64 -16.14
C SER A 154 10.40 -9.14 -14.86
N LEU A 155 11.23 -8.30 -14.24
CA LEU A 155 11.66 -8.45 -12.85
C LEU A 155 10.66 -7.69 -11.97
N ARG A 156 10.13 -8.32 -10.93
CA ARG A 156 9.10 -7.74 -10.04
C ARG A 156 9.50 -7.86 -8.58
N LYS A 157 9.07 -6.92 -7.75
CA LYS A 157 9.09 -7.15 -6.30
C LYS A 157 8.09 -8.26 -6.00
N MET A 158 8.48 -9.24 -5.19
CA MET A 158 7.58 -10.24 -4.63
C MET A 158 7.92 -10.40 -3.17
N ASP A 159 6.93 -10.66 -2.34
CA ASP A 159 7.08 -10.85 -0.91
C ASP A 159 7.22 -12.36 -0.63
N PHE A 160 8.46 -12.86 -0.75
CA PHE A 160 8.78 -14.29 -0.60
C PHE A 160 9.79 -14.56 0.50
N ILE A 161 10.30 -13.50 1.14
CA ILE A 161 11.20 -13.54 2.29
C ILE A 161 10.56 -12.82 3.47
N GLN A 162 10.20 -13.57 4.51
CA GLN A 162 9.52 -13.04 5.69
C GLN A 162 9.92 -13.84 6.92
N ASP A 163 9.94 -13.23 8.11
CA ASP A 163 9.95 -13.95 9.38
C ASP A 163 8.53 -14.41 9.71
N ILE A 164 8.14 -15.59 9.21
CA ILE A 164 6.75 -16.06 9.34
C ILE A 164 6.48 -16.75 10.68
N ASN A 165 7.54 -17.11 11.41
CA ASN A 165 7.44 -17.81 12.68
C ASN A 165 7.83 -16.93 13.90
N ASN A 166 8.22 -15.67 13.66
CA ASN A 166 8.64 -14.68 14.65
C ASN A 166 9.88 -15.12 15.46
N ASP A 167 10.86 -15.73 14.80
CA ASP A 167 12.15 -16.12 15.39
C ASP A 167 13.31 -15.14 15.11
N GLY A 168 13.02 -14.07 14.36
CA GLY A 168 13.96 -13.03 13.96
C GLY A 168 14.80 -13.40 12.74
N LEU A 169 14.44 -14.45 11.99
CA LEU A 169 15.16 -14.91 10.81
C LEU A 169 14.27 -14.93 9.56
N ASP A 170 14.88 -14.61 8.41
CA ASP A 170 14.25 -14.65 7.11
C ASP A 170 13.90 -16.09 6.67
N ASP A 171 12.61 -16.42 6.61
CA ASP A 171 12.10 -17.65 5.99
C ASP A 171 11.80 -17.45 4.51
N ILE A 172 11.70 -18.54 3.75
CA ILE A 172 11.24 -18.49 2.35
C ILE A 172 9.84 -19.09 2.27
N ILE A 173 8.93 -18.35 1.65
CA ILE A 173 7.55 -18.77 1.38
C ILE A 173 7.27 -18.75 -0.11
N LEU A 174 6.94 -19.91 -0.68
CA LEU A 174 6.66 -20.01 -2.11
C LEU A 174 5.43 -20.88 -2.38
N PRO A 175 4.46 -20.35 -3.14
CA PRO A 175 3.28 -21.12 -3.48
C PRO A 175 3.63 -22.15 -4.55
N HIS A 176 2.99 -23.32 -4.46
CA HIS A 176 3.12 -24.42 -5.40
C HIS A 176 1.71 -24.87 -5.84
N PHE A 177 1.61 -25.68 -6.90
CA PHE A 177 0.32 -26.03 -7.49
C PHE A 177 -0.64 -26.74 -6.53
N GLU A 178 -0.12 -27.64 -5.70
CA GLU A 178 -0.92 -28.50 -4.81
C GLU A 178 -0.73 -28.19 -3.32
N GLN A 179 0.16 -27.27 -2.98
CA GLN A 179 0.65 -27.03 -1.62
C GLN A 179 1.36 -25.69 -1.51
N LEU A 180 1.65 -25.26 -0.28
CA LEU A 180 2.54 -24.16 0.03
C LEU A 180 3.87 -24.74 0.52
N ASN A 181 4.98 -24.27 -0.04
CA ASN A 181 6.31 -24.68 0.34
C ASN A 181 6.94 -23.60 1.23
N LEU A 182 7.46 -24.02 2.39
CA LEU A 182 8.15 -23.18 3.35
C LEU A 182 9.59 -23.69 3.54
N TRP A 183 10.56 -22.79 3.65
CA TRP A 183 11.91 -23.09 4.11
C TRP A 183 12.20 -22.23 5.34
N LEU A 184 11.99 -22.83 6.51
CA LEU A 184 12.12 -22.16 7.80
C LEU A 184 13.58 -22.10 8.22
N SER A 185 14.10 -20.90 8.44
CA SER A 185 15.48 -20.68 8.84
C SER A 185 15.74 -21.19 10.25
N ASP A 186 17.00 -21.57 10.51
CA ASP A 186 17.48 -21.88 11.85
C ASP A 186 18.60 -20.90 12.26
N CYS A 187 18.90 -20.88 13.57
CA CYS A 187 19.94 -20.01 14.13
C CYS A 187 21.36 -20.24 13.56
N CYS A 188 21.57 -21.32 12.80
CA CYS A 188 22.85 -21.70 12.21
C CYS A 188 22.91 -21.43 10.70
N GLY A 189 21.86 -20.86 10.10
CA GLY A 189 21.77 -20.54 8.69
C GLY A 189 21.37 -21.70 7.78
N ALA A 190 20.98 -22.86 8.33
CA ALA A 190 20.32 -23.90 7.56
C ALA A 190 18.82 -23.60 7.46
N ARG A 191 18.16 -24.19 6.47
CA ARG A 191 16.70 -24.07 6.33
C ARG A 191 16.02 -25.43 6.36
N HIS A 192 14.91 -25.49 7.08
CA HIS A 192 14.06 -26.65 7.24
C HIS A 192 12.86 -26.56 6.29
N PHE A 193 12.84 -27.45 5.31
CA PHE A 193 11.73 -27.54 4.37
C PHE A 193 10.46 -28.10 5.04
N GLN A 194 9.34 -27.41 4.82
CA GLN A 194 8.01 -27.82 5.25
C GLN A 194 6.99 -27.63 4.11
N GLN A 195 6.02 -28.53 4.03
CA GLN A 195 4.87 -28.42 3.11
C GLN A 195 3.58 -28.27 3.91
N LEU A 196 2.75 -27.31 3.51
CA LEU A 196 1.40 -27.15 4.03
C LEU A 196 0.37 -27.46 2.92
N PRO A 197 -0.76 -28.11 3.23
CA PRO A 197 -1.79 -28.48 2.25
C PRO A 197 -2.65 -27.27 1.83
N ILE A 198 -1.99 -26.23 1.34
CA ILE A 198 -2.58 -24.97 0.85
C ILE A 198 -2.29 -24.92 -0.65
N ALA A 199 -3.22 -25.43 -1.45
CA ALA A 199 -3.06 -25.47 -2.89
C ALA A 199 -3.31 -24.10 -3.54
N ALA A 200 -2.64 -23.84 -4.66
CA ALA A 200 -2.98 -22.72 -5.52
C ALA A 200 -4.43 -22.84 -6.01
N ARG A 201 -5.12 -21.71 -6.13
CA ARG A 201 -6.43 -21.65 -6.77
C ARG A 201 -6.25 -21.85 -8.27
N ILE A 202 -7.12 -22.64 -8.87
CA ILE A 202 -7.08 -22.95 -10.29
C ILE A 202 -8.26 -22.28 -10.98
N GLU A 203 -7.96 -21.49 -12.00
CA GLU A 203 -8.97 -20.95 -12.90
C GLU A 203 -8.75 -21.54 -14.30
N MET A 204 -9.80 -22.18 -14.82
CA MET A 204 -9.77 -22.80 -16.14
C MET A 204 -10.61 -21.99 -17.12
N ASP A 205 -9.97 -21.58 -18.21
CA ASP A 205 -10.62 -21.00 -19.38
C ASP A 205 -10.55 -21.96 -20.58
N LYS A 206 -11.19 -21.61 -21.70
CA LYS A 206 -11.29 -22.49 -22.88
C LYS A 206 -9.94 -22.97 -23.43
N SER A 207 -8.87 -22.21 -23.24
CA SER A 207 -7.55 -22.47 -23.82
C SER A 207 -6.37 -22.26 -22.87
N SER A 208 -6.64 -21.96 -21.60
CA SER A 208 -5.62 -21.63 -20.61
C SER A 208 -6.05 -22.07 -19.21
N VAL A 209 -5.05 -22.30 -18.37
CA VAL A 209 -5.22 -22.55 -16.94
C VAL A 209 -4.33 -21.53 -16.22
N SER A 210 -4.91 -20.73 -15.34
CA SER A 210 -4.20 -19.86 -14.41
C SER A 210 -4.16 -20.51 -13.03
N TYR A 211 -3.05 -20.26 -12.33
CA TYR A 211 -2.88 -20.62 -10.94
C TYR A 211 -2.60 -19.34 -10.17
N ASP A 212 -3.39 -19.11 -9.13
CA ASP A 212 -3.22 -18.00 -8.22
C ASP A 212 -2.85 -18.55 -6.84
N ASP A 213 -1.96 -17.86 -6.15
CA ASP A 213 -1.70 -18.11 -4.73
C ASP A 213 -2.91 -17.70 -3.87
N GLN A 214 -2.82 -18.08 -2.59
CA GLN A 214 -3.80 -17.69 -1.59
C GLN A 214 -3.22 -16.59 -0.71
N GLU A 215 -4.05 -15.63 -0.34
CA GLU A 215 -3.70 -14.64 0.68
C GLU A 215 -3.43 -15.36 2.01
N LEU A 216 -2.30 -15.04 2.64
CA LEU A 216 -1.86 -15.63 3.89
C LEU A 216 -1.83 -14.56 4.98
N TYR A 217 -2.25 -14.94 6.18
CA TYR A 217 -2.20 -14.07 7.36
C TYR A 217 -1.42 -14.75 8.47
N PHE A 218 -0.74 -13.97 9.31
CA PHE A 218 0.15 -14.47 10.35
C PHE A 218 -0.22 -13.82 11.67
N GLN A 219 -0.88 -14.57 12.56
CA GLN A 219 -1.45 -14.05 13.81
C GLN A 219 -1.50 -15.14 14.89
N ASP A 220 -1.44 -14.77 16.17
CA ASP A 220 -1.65 -15.72 17.28
C ASP A 220 -3.14 -16.04 17.45
N MET A 221 -3.57 -17.18 16.92
CA MET A 221 -4.99 -17.53 16.85
C MET A 221 -5.44 -18.42 18.02
N ASN A 222 -4.52 -18.80 18.91
CA ASN A 222 -4.81 -19.64 20.07
C ASN A 222 -4.37 -19.03 21.40
N ALA A 223 -3.87 -17.79 21.39
CA ALA A 223 -3.39 -17.01 22.53
C ALA A 223 -2.24 -17.68 23.29
N ASN A 224 -1.29 -18.31 22.58
CA ASN A 224 -0.09 -18.93 23.17
C ASN A 224 1.19 -18.08 23.01
N GLY A 225 1.10 -16.89 22.41
CA GLY A 225 2.20 -16.00 22.11
C GLY A 225 3.04 -16.38 20.89
N LYS A 226 2.54 -17.28 20.01
CA LYS A 226 3.22 -17.71 18.78
C LYS A 226 2.40 -17.35 17.56
N THR A 227 3.09 -16.99 16.49
CA THR A 227 2.48 -16.64 15.21
C THR A 227 1.99 -17.88 14.49
N ASP A 228 0.68 -18.01 14.27
CA ASP A 228 0.07 -19.07 13.47
C ASP A 228 -0.16 -18.61 12.03
N LEU A 229 -0.16 -19.54 11.07
CA LEU A 229 -0.50 -19.25 9.67
C LEU A 229 -2.00 -19.44 9.44
N VAL A 230 -2.65 -18.46 8.85
CA VAL A 230 -4.10 -18.44 8.61
C VAL A 230 -4.40 -18.26 7.14
N ILE A 231 -5.33 -19.07 6.62
CA ILE A 231 -6.02 -18.82 5.35
C ILE A 231 -7.52 -18.66 5.58
N VAL A 232 -8.16 -17.89 4.71
CA VAL A 232 -9.61 -17.66 4.76
C VAL A 232 -10.30 -18.63 3.81
N ASP A 233 -11.33 -19.32 4.28
CA ASP A 233 -12.34 -19.96 3.44
C ASP A 233 -13.66 -19.19 3.57
N GLN A 234 -14.66 -19.52 2.75
CA GLN A 234 -15.99 -18.94 2.96
C GLN A 234 -16.56 -19.32 4.34
N GLY A 235 -16.78 -18.31 5.19
CA GLY A 235 -17.40 -18.48 6.51
C GLY A 235 -16.53 -19.13 7.58
N GLN A 236 -15.23 -19.34 7.34
CA GLN A 236 -14.33 -19.90 8.34
C GLN A 236 -12.88 -19.47 8.08
N LEU A 237 -12.08 -19.45 9.14
CA LEU A 237 -10.62 -19.37 9.09
C LEU A 237 -10.03 -20.78 9.25
N SER A 238 -8.96 -21.05 8.52
CA SER A 238 -8.14 -22.25 8.66
C SER A 238 -6.79 -21.87 9.25
N VAL A 239 -6.54 -22.33 10.46
CA VAL A 239 -5.39 -21.94 11.26
C VAL A 239 -4.42 -23.11 11.37
N PHE A 240 -3.24 -22.97 10.79
CA PHE A 240 -2.13 -23.91 10.93
C PHE A 240 -1.27 -23.45 12.12
N LEU A 241 -1.47 -24.09 13.27
CA LEU A 241 -0.85 -23.69 14.53
C LEU A 241 0.66 -23.86 14.52
N GLN A 242 1.41 -22.89 15.03
CA GLN A 242 2.84 -23.03 15.27
C GLN A 242 3.11 -23.92 16.50
N ASN A 243 4.14 -24.77 16.40
CA ASN A 243 4.54 -25.70 17.46
C ASN A 243 5.81 -25.25 18.20
N GLU A 244 6.30 -26.06 19.15
CA GLU A 244 7.52 -25.78 19.93
C GLU A 244 8.82 -25.77 19.12
N ASN A 245 8.81 -26.31 17.91
CA ASN A 245 9.95 -26.31 17.00
C ASN A 245 9.86 -25.20 15.95
N MET A 246 9.00 -24.19 16.13
CA MET A 246 8.76 -23.09 15.19
C MET A 246 8.25 -23.54 13.81
N GLN A 247 7.63 -24.72 13.73
CA GLN A 247 6.99 -25.24 12.52
C GLN A 247 5.47 -25.18 12.63
N PHE A 248 4.78 -25.21 11.50
CA PHE A 248 3.31 -25.17 11.48
C PHE A 248 2.68 -26.57 11.52
N SER A 249 1.49 -26.71 12.08
CA SER A 249 0.71 -27.94 11.99
C SER A 249 0.30 -28.20 10.54
N VAL A 250 0.20 -29.45 10.10
CA VAL A 250 -0.28 -29.78 8.74
C VAL A 250 -1.80 -29.89 8.65
N THR A 251 -2.48 -30.06 9.79
CA THR A 251 -3.94 -30.12 9.87
C THR A 251 -4.45 -28.85 10.54
N PRO A 252 -5.19 -27.99 9.82
CA PRO A 252 -5.60 -26.71 10.38
C PRO A 252 -6.74 -26.88 11.39
N THR A 253 -6.72 -26.04 12.42
CA THR A 253 -7.89 -25.79 13.28
C THR A 253 -8.84 -24.84 12.54
N LYS A 254 -10.15 -25.11 12.60
CA LYS A 254 -11.15 -24.27 11.94
C LYS A 254 -11.84 -23.35 12.94
N ILE A 255 -11.90 -22.07 12.64
CA ILE A 255 -12.63 -21.05 13.42
C ILE A 255 -13.76 -20.52 12.54
N ASN A 256 -15.01 -20.60 13.01
CA ASN A 256 -16.14 -20.08 12.24
C ASN A 256 -16.17 -18.55 12.28
N ILE A 257 -16.47 -17.95 11.14
CA ILE A 257 -16.83 -16.53 11.00
C ILE A 257 -18.18 -16.43 10.30
N ASN A 258 -18.69 -15.22 10.09
CA ASN A 258 -19.96 -15.04 9.39
C ASN A 258 -19.91 -15.70 7.99
N LYS A 259 -20.88 -16.57 7.68
CA LYS A 259 -20.94 -17.37 6.44
C LYS A 259 -20.99 -16.58 5.13
N SER A 260 -21.29 -15.28 5.21
CA SER A 260 -21.30 -14.36 4.07
C SER A 260 -19.93 -13.75 3.77
N ILE A 261 -18.91 -13.99 4.60
CA ILE A 261 -17.54 -13.51 4.39
C ILE A 261 -16.76 -14.52 3.55
N TYR A 262 -16.07 -14.02 2.54
CA TYR A 262 -15.26 -14.77 1.58
C TYR A 262 -13.78 -14.38 1.67
N ALA A 263 -12.93 -15.24 1.12
CA ALA A 263 -11.51 -14.94 0.89
C ALA A 263 -11.26 -14.15 -0.40
N LEU A 264 -12.18 -14.27 -1.37
CA LEU A 264 -12.02 -13.74 -2.72
C LEU A 264 -12.98 -12.60 -2.97
N ASP A 265 -12.57 -11.69 -3.85
CA ASP A 265 -13.44 -10.67 -4.38
C ASP A 265 -14.54 -11.26 -5.27
N TRP A 266 -15.66 -10.55 -5.37
CA TRP A 266 -16.82 -11.04 -6.13
C TRP A 266 -16.52 -11.19 -7.62
N TRP A 267 -15.58 -10.40 -8.17
CA TRP A 267 -15.19 -10.47 -9.58
C TRP A 267 -14.30 -11.69 -9.88
N ASP A 268 -13.67 -12.29 -8.88
CA ASP A 268 -12.86 -13.52 -9.00
C ASP A 268 -13.70 -14.79 -8.80
N ILE A 269 -14.97 -14.65 -8.41
CA ILE A 269 -15.88 -15.78 -8.22
C ILE A 269 -16.72 -15.99 -9.48
N LYS A 270 -16.55 -17.17 -10.09
CA LYS A 270 -17.36 -17.62 -11.23
C LYS A 270 -18.62 -18.34 -10.76
N GLY A 271 -19.76 -18.03 -11.40
CA GLY A 271 -21.00 -18.77 -11.25
C GLY A 271 -20.92 -20.17 -11.89
N VAL A 272 -21.99 -20.97 -11.71
CA VAL A 272 -22.05 -22.36 -12.22
C VAL A 272 -21.87 -22.49 -13.74
N ASN A 273 -22.11 -21.42 -14.48
CA ASN A 273 -21.95 -21.34 -15.93
C ASN A 273 -20.56 -20.81 -16.36
N GLY A 274 -19.65 -20.59 -15.40
CA GLY A 274 -18.31 -20.04 -15.62
C GLY A 274 -18.27 -18.53 -15.86
N GLN A 275 -19.40 -17.82 -15.75
CA GLN A 275 -19.45 -16.36 -15.90
C GLN A 275 -19.22 -15.67 -14.55
N GLY A 276 -18.62 -14.48 -14.55
CA GLY A 276 -18.55 -13.63 -13.36
C GLY A 276 -19.93 -13.22 -12.86
N MET A 277 -20.00 -12.71 -11.63
CA MET A 277 -21.27 -12.27 -11.04
C MET A 277 -21.85 -11.05 -11.74
N ASP A 278 -23.19 -10.98 -11.77
CA ASP A 278 -23.93 -9.80 -12.22
C ASP A 278 -23.89 -8.69 -11.15
N GLN A 279 -23.63 -7.46 -11.57
CA GLN A 279 -23.48 -6.30 -10.69
C GLN A 279 -24.81 -5.63 -10.28
N SER A 280 -25.94 -6.10 -10.82
CA SER A 280 -27.27 -5.53 -10.54
C SER A 280 -27.77 -5.77 -9.11
N ASN A 281 -27.17 -6.70 -8.36
CA ASN A 281 -27.53 -6.98 -6.97
C ASN A 281 -26.39 -7.69 -6.22
N ILE A 282 -25.22 -7.06 -6.16
CA ILE A 282 -24.09 -7.60 -5.38
C ILE A 282 -24.28 -7.25 -3.92
N GLN A 283 -24.11 -8.26 -3.07
CA GLN A 283 -23.90 -8.12 -1.64
C GLN A 283 -22.78 -9.08 -1.25
N HIS A 284 -21.55 -8.57 -1.21
CA HIS A 284 -20.35 -9.40 -1.08
C HIS A 284 -19.42 -8.89 0.00
N ARG A 285 -19.00 -9.78 0.91
CA ARG A 285 -18.02 -9.50 1.96
C ARG A 285 -16.74 -10.25 1.70
N VAL A 286 -15.61 -9.57 1.82
CA VAL A 286 -14.29 -10.17 1.63
C VAL A 286 -13.35 -9.68 2.72
N VAL A 287 -12.53 -10.60 3.26
CA VAL A 287 -11.49 -10.25 4.24
C VAL A 287 -10.43 -9.39 3.55
N ARG A 288 -10.03 -8.31 4.20
CA ARG A 288 -8.93 -7.43 3.75
C ARG A 288 -7.71 -7.51 4.64
N LYS A 289 -7.91 -7.69 5.94
CA LYS A 289 -6.81 -7.82 6.91
C LYS A 289 -7.27 -8.59 8.14
N ILE A 290 -6.36 -9.37 8.72
CA ILE A 290 -6.50 -9.98 10.04
C ILE A 290 -5.35 -9.46 10.89
N ASP A 291 -5.66 -8.71 11.94
CA ASP A 291 -4.69 -8.04 12.80
C ASP A 291 -5.36 -7.61 14.10
N ASP A 292 -4.60 -7.27 15.12
CA ASP A 292 -5.14 -6.58 16.30
C ASP A 292 -5.29 -5.09 15.99
N PHE A 293 -6.51 -4.63 15.67
CA PHE A 293 -6.74 -3.24 15.30
C PHE A 293 -6.99 -2.33 16.50
N ASN A 294 -7.41 -2.90 17.62
CA ASN A 294 -7.92 -2.18 18.78
C ASN A 294 -6.98 -2.23 20.01
N ASP A 295 -5.83 -2.89 19.86
CA ASP A 295 -4.78 -3.10 20.86
C ASP A 295 -5.27 -3.88 22.09
N ASP A 296 -6.08 -4.92 21.90
CA ASP A 296 -6.55 -5.80 22.98
C ASP A 296 -5.80 -7.15 23.09
N GLY A 297 -4.83 -7.37 22.20
CA GLY A 297 -4.03 -8.58 22.10
C GLY A 297 -4.73 -9.76 21.42
N ILE A 298 -5.91 -9.54 20.82
CA ILE A 298 -6.69 -10.58 20.14
C ILE A 298 -6.82 -10.22 18.65
N PRO A 299 -6.54 -11.15 17.71
CA PRO A 299 -6.69 -10.86 16.29
C PRO A 299 -8.14 -10.55 15.88
N ASP A 300 -8.32 -9.41 15.21
CA ASP A 300 -9.56 -8.94 14.63
C ASP A 300 -9.62 -9.18 13.11
N ILE A 301 -10.79 -8.98 12.51
CA ILE A 301 -10.99 -9.13 11.06
C ILE A 301 -11.57 -7.84 10.47
N ALA A 302 -10.86 -7.27 9.50
CA ALA A 302 -11.35 -6.18 8.66
C ALA A 302 -11.95 -6.75 7.36
N VAL A 303 -13.18 -6.36 7.06
CA VAL A 303 -13.98 -6.88 5.96
C VAL A 303 -14.44 -5.75 5.07
N GLN A 304 -14.22 -5.86 3.76
CA GLN A 304 -14.86 -4.99 2.78
C GLN A 304 -16.25 -5.54 2.43
N PHE A 305 -17.30 -4.75 2.64
CA PHE A 305 -18.66 -5.09 2.23
C PHE A 305 -19.10 -4.25 1.03
N THR A 306 -19.14 -4.90 -0.14
CA THR A 306 -19.58 -4.30 -1.40
C THR A 306 -21.08 -4.50 -1.60
N LYS A 307 -21.82 -3.40 -1.72
CA LYS A 307 -23.22 -3.37 -2.13
C LYS A 307 -23.30 -2.69 -3.49
N SER A 308 -23.89 -3.36 -4.49
CA SER A 308 -24.08 -2.75 -5.82
C SER A 308 -25.47 -3.06 -6.35
N SER A 309 -26.15 -2.04 -6.86
CA SER A 309 -27.41 -2.16 -7.61
C SER A 309 -27.22 -1.93 -9.12
N GLY A 310 -25.99 -1.60 -9.53
CA GLY A 310 -25.59 -1.41 -10.92
C GLY A 310 -24.19 -0.80 -11.03
N VAL A 311 -23.72 -0.59 -12.25
CA VAL A 311 -22.33 -0.16 -12.53
C VAL A 311 -21.95 1.16 -11.83
N LEU A 312 -22.89 2.07 -11.66
CA LEU A 312 -22.67 3.39 -11.05
C LEU A 312 -23.27 3.53 -9.65
N ASP A 313 -24.06 2.56 -9.20
CA ASP A 313 -24.66 2.57 -7.86
C ASP A 313 -24.00 1.47 -7.03
N LYS A 314 -22.85 1.84 -6.46
CA LYS A 314 -21.99 0.98 -5.67
C LYS A 314 -21.62 1.72 -4.39
N ILE A 315 -21.73 1.02 -3.27
CA ILE A 315 -21.30 1.49 -1.96
C ILE A 315 -20.41 0.41 -1.36
N ILE A 316 -19.27 0.84 -0.84
CA ILE A 316 -18.34 -0.03 -0.12
C ILE A 316 -18.29 0.46 1.32
N ASP A 317 -18.65 -0.42 2.25
CA ASP A 317 -18.44 -0.22 3.68
C ASP A 317 -17.23 -1.05 4.12
N PHE A 318 -16.52 -0.61 5.16
CA PHE A 318 -15.56 -1.45 5.87
C PHE A 318 -16.14 -1.85 7.22
N GLU A 319 -16.24 -3.15 7.46
CA GLU A 319 -16.83 -3.78 8.65
C GLU A 319 -15.72 -4.45 9.48
N PHE A 320 -15.70 -4.22 10.79
CA PHE A 320 -14.68 -4.75 11.70
C PHE A 320 -15.32 -5.72 12.69
N PHE A 321 -14.78 -6.94 12.75
CA PHE A 321 -15.21 -8.00 13.64
C PHE A 321 -14.12 -8.25 14.67
N TYR A 322 -14.39 -7.89 15.92
CA TYR A 322 -13.39 -8.05 16.98
C TYR A 322 -13.34 -9.47 17.49
N GLY A 323 -12.13 -9.96 17.72
CA GLY A 323 -11.87 -11.26 18.31
C GLY A 323 -12.31 -11.29 19.78
N ALA A 324 -12.75 -12.45 20.25
CA ALA A 324 -13.02 -12.68 21.66
C ALA A 324 -12.67 -14.10 22.08
N LEU A 325 -12.03 -14.24 23.24
CA LEU A 325 -11.73 -15.53 23.85
C LEU A 325 -12.91 -16.03 24.68
N ASN A 326 -13.62 -17.02 24.16
CA ASN A 326 -14.70 -17.71 24.86
C ASN A 326 -14.19 -19.09 25.34
N GLU A 327 -14.11 -19.30 26.65
CA GLU A 327 -13.54 -20.51 27.25
C GLU A 327 -12.12 -20.83 26.72
N GLY A 328 -11.32 -19.81 26.46
CA GLY A 328 -9.95 -19.94 25.92
C GLY A 328 -9.89 -20.25 24.43
N LYS A 329 -10.99 -20.10 23.68
CA LYS A 329 -11.02 -20.26 22.23
C LYS A 329 -11.40 -18.95 21.55
N LEU A 330 -10.63 -18.57 20.55
CA LEU A 330 -10.92 -17.42 19.70
C LEU A 330 -12.25 -17.64 18.95
N SER A 331 -13.05 -16.58 18.91
CA SER A 331 -14.35 -16.58 18.27
C SER A 331 -14.73 -15.16 17.84
N TYR A 332 -15.57 -15.07 16.82
CA TYR A 332 -16.05 -13.81 16.27
C TYR A 332 -17.57 -13.72 16.36
N SER A 333 -18.07 -12.50 16.49
CA SER A 333 -19.50 -12.22 16.46
C SER A 333 -20.08 -12.39 15.04
N GLU A 334 -21.37 -12.66 14.93
CA GLU A 334 -22.04 -12.74 13.62
C GLU A 334 -22.22 -11.35 12.95
N LYS A 335 -22.13 -10.27 13.72
CA LYS A 335 -22.29 -8.90 13.22
C LYS A 335 -21.06 -8.08 13.59
N ALA A 336 -20.61 -7.25 12.64
CA ALA A 336 -19.51 -6.34 12.87
C ALA A 336 -19.68 -5.52 14.15
N ASN A 337 -18.60 -5.41 14.92
CA ASN A 337 -18.51 -4.62 16.14
C ASN A 337 -18.54 -3.13 15.85
N THR A 338 -17.93 -2.71 14.74
CA THR A 338 -17.96 -1.33 14.23
C THR A 338 -17.87 -1.33 12.70
N ARG A 339 -18.16 -0.19 12.06
CA ARG A 339 -18.05 -0.01 10.61
C ARG A 339 -17.63 1.41 10.24
N ILE A 340 -16.98 1.55 9.10
CA ILE A 340 -16.79 2.81 8.37
C ILE A 340 -17.69 2.76 7.14
N THR A 341 -18.48 3.80 6.92
CA THR A 341 -19.45 3.90 5.83
C THR A 341 -19.55 5.33 5.34
N SER A 342 -19.85 5.51 4.05
CA SER A 342 -20.04 6.80 3.40
C SER A 342 -21.24 6.71 2.44
N GLU A 343 -21.81 7.86 2.08
CA GLU A 343 -22.76 7.94 0.96
C GLU A 343 -22.05 7.73 -0.39
N GLU A 344 -20.74 8.00 -0.44
CA GLU A 344 -19.85 7.78 -1.57
C GLU A 344 -19.23 6.37 -1.57
N THR A 345 -18.59 6.00 -2.68
CA THR A 345 -17.86 4.72 -2.76
C THR A 345 -16.51 4.85 -2.04
N LEU A 346 -16.27 4.01 -1.04
CA LEU A 346 -14.96 3.91 -0.41
C LEU A 346 -14.04 2.90 -1.11
N SER A 347 -12.72 3.11 -1.05
CA SER A 347 -11.70 2.13 -1.46
C SER A 347 -10.41 2.30 -0.65
N ASP A 348 -9.39 1.49 -0.99
CA ASP A 348 -8.00 1.63 -0.52
C ASP A 348 -7.85 1.65 1.02
N LEU A 349 -8.43 0.65 1.68
CA LEU A 349 -8.32 0.48 3.13
C LEU A 349 -6.86 0.30 3.54
N THR A 350 -6.34 1.29 4.27
CA THR A 350 -4.98 1.27 4.83
C THR A 350 -5.04 1.49 6.33
N PHE A 351 -4.24 0.74 7.07
CA PHE A 351 -4.12 0.83 8.52
C PHE A 351 -2.82 1.50 8.92
N LEU A 352 -2.86 2.26 10.00
CA LEU A 352 -1.67 2.75 10.68
C LEU A 352 -1.95 3.18 12.10
N ASP A 353 -0.90 3.21 12.90
CA ASP A 353 -0.91 3.81 14.23
C ASP A 353 -0.35 5.24 14.14
N ARG A 354 -1.17 6.27 14.40
CA ARG A 354 -0.80 7.68 14.22
C ARG A 354 0.10 8.20 15.33
N ASP A 355 -0.20 7.83 16.58
CA ASP A 355 0.45 8.35 17.80
C ASP A 355 1.19 7.27 18.60
N MET A 356 1.42 6.10 17.98
CA MET A 356 2.16 4.97 18.54
C MET A 356 1.50 4.39 19.80
N ASP A 357 0.16 4.37 19.84
CA ASP A 357 -0.62 3.86 20.97
C ASP A 357 -1.10 2.41 20.79
N GLY A 358 -0.73 1.76 19.68
CA GLY A 358 -1.13 0.41 19.29
C GLY A 358 -2.43 0.36 18.48
N LYS A 359 -3.34 1.32 18.68
CA LYS A 359 -4.63 1.36 18.01
C LYS A 359 -4.47 1.86 16.58
N GLN A 360 -5.15 1.19 15.67
CA GLN A 360 -5.03 1.51 14.26
C GLN A 360 -6.07 2.57 13.85
N GLU A 361 -5.60 3.71 13.36
CA GLU A 361 -6.35 4.55 12.44
C GLU A 361 -6.54 3.87 11.08
N VAL A 362 -7.59 4.29 10.39
CA VAL A 362 -7.95 3.81 9.06
C VAL A 362 -7.94 4.97 8.07
N LEU A 363 -7.18 4.82 6.98
CA LEU A 363 -7.24 5.67 5.81
C LEU A 363 -8.03 4.97 4.71
N VAL A 364 -8.96 5.70 4.09
CA VAL A 364 -9.74 5.24 2.92
C VAL A 364 -9.85 6.36 1.90
N SER A 365 -9.94 6.00 0.63
CA SER A 365 -10.28 6.91 -0.46
C SER A 365 -11.80 6.94 -0.64
N SER A 366 -12.38 8.12 -0.87
CA SER A 366 -13.81 8.32 -1.13
C SER A 366 -14.03 8.90 -2.52
N PHE A 367 -14.97 8.32 -3.26
CA PHE A 367 -15.28 8.67 -4.64
C PHE A 367 -16.76 8.92 -4.85
N ASP A 368 -17.07 10.09 -5.40
CA ASP A 368 -18.37 10.38 -6.01
C ASP A 368 -18.39 9.89 -7.47
N ILE A 369 -19.08 8.79 -7.73
CA ILE A 369 -19.18 8.17 -9.06
C ILE A 369 -20.52 8.52 -9.68
N GLY A 370 -20.55 9.60 -10.47
CA GLY A 370 -21.71 10.01 -11.25
C GLY A 370 -21.41 10.23 -12.73
N ILE A 371 -22.47 10.29 -13.56
CA ILE A 371 -22.33 10.51 -15.01
C ILE A 371 -21.66 11.87 -15.30
N SER A 372 -21.98 12.90 -14.52
CA SER A 372 -21.35 14.22 -14.62
C SER A 372 -19.85 14.17 -14.34
N GLN A 373 -19.45 13.41 -13.33
CA GLN A 373 -18.07 13.23 -12.89
C GLN A 373 -17.31 12.44 -13.97
N ILE A 374 -17.90 11.39 -14.54
CA ILE A 374 -17.30 10.65 -15.66
C ILE A 374 -17.08 11.56 -16.87
N ILE A 375 -18.08 12.38 -17.26
CA ILE A 375 -17.93 13.31 -18.37
C ILE A 375 -16.87 14.37 -18.05
N GLY A 376 -16.90 14.93 -16.84
CA GLY A 376 -15.92 15.91 -16.36
C GLY A 376 -14.50 15.35 -16.46
N ALA A 377 -14.31 14.14 -15.94
CA ALA A 377 -13.06 13.42 -15.99
C ALA A 377 -12.56 13.22 -17.43
N LEU A 378 -13.41 12.79 -18.36
CA LEU A 378 -13.01 12.61 -19.76
C LEU A 378 -12.60 13.93 -20.44
N LEU A 379 -13.09 15.08 -19.95
CA LEU A 379 -12.76 16.40 -20.48
C LEU A 379 -11.52 17.00 -19.80
N SER A 380 -11.35 16.83 -18.49
CA SER A 380 -10.22 17.35 -17.71
C SER A 380 -8.99 16.44 -17.78
N GLY A 381 -9.19 15.13 -17.91
CA GLY A 381 -8.16 14.12 -17.70
C GLY A 381 -7.87 13.86 -16.22
N SER A 382 -8.83 14.13 -15.33
CA SER A 382 -8.63 13.97 -13.89
C SER A 382 -9.90 13.65 -13.10
N ILE A 383 -9.73 13.09 -11.90
CA ILE A 383 -10.80 12.72 -10.97
C ILE A 383 -10.37 13.19 -9.58
N ASP A 384 -11.21 14.02 -8.96
CA ASP A 384 -11.05 14.39 -7.55
C ASP A 384 -11.52 13.23 -6.66
N GLN A 385 -10.78 12.98 -5.59
CA GLN A 385 -11.14 12.01 -4.55
C GLN A 385 -10.81 12.62 -3.19
N ASP A 386 -11.55 12.20 -2.16
CA ASP A 386 -11.25 12.58 -0.79
C ASP A 386 -10.51 11.44 -0.08
N VAL A 387 -9.39 11.77 0.54
CA VAL A 387 -8.71 10.88 1.48
C VAL A 387 -9.27 11.15 2.87
N LEU A 388 -9.88 10.13 3.45
CA LEU A 388 -10.53 10.18 4.74
C LEU A 388 -9.73 9.39 5.77
N VAL A 389 -9.54 9.95 6.96
CA VAL A 389 -8.92 9.25 8.09
C VAL A 389 -9.93 9.07 9.20
N PHE A 390 -10.09 7.86 9.70
CA PHE A 390 -10.97 7.49 10.80
C PHE A 390 -10.14 6.98 11.99
N SER A 391 -10.56 7.34 13.20
CA SER A 391 -10.00 6.85 14.46
C SER A 391 -11.08 6.15 15.28
N MET A 392 -10.66 5.27 16.18
CA MET A 392 -11.54 4.63 17.15
C MET A 392 -11.68 5.50 18.40
N ASP A 393 -12.83 5.40 19.07
CA ASP A 393 -13.04 5.97 20.40
C ASP A 393 -12.58 5.04 21.53
N GLU A 394 -12.76 5.48 22.79
CA GLU A 394 -12.42 4.70 23.98
C GLU A 394 -13.19 3.36 24.10
N ASN A 395 -14.30 3.19 23.37
CA ASN A 395 -15.08 1.95 23.32
C ASN A 395 -14.77 1.10 22.08
N HIS A 396 -13.67 1.42 21.38
CA HIS A 396 -13.20 0.73 20.18
C HIS A 396 -14.27 0.84 19.07
N GLN A 397 -14.85 2.02 18.89
CA GLN A 397 -15.81 2.28 17.81
C GLN A 397 -15.24 3.33 16.87
N PHE A 398 -15.22 3.03 15.57
CA PHE A 398 -14.90 4.03 14.55
C PHE A 398 -15.98 5.12 14.54
N ALA A 399 -15.54 6.37 14.47
CA ALA A 399 -16.44 7.50 14.33
C ALA A 399 -17.22 7.43 13.01
N LYS A 400 -18.43 8.01 13.00
CA LYS A 400 -19.25 8.12 11.77
C LYS A 400 -18.67 9.11 10.76
N GLU A 401 -18.02 10.14 11.27
CA GLU A 401 -17.38 11.19 10.47
C GLU A 401 -15.87 11.01 10.55
N PRO A 402 -15.15 11.29 9.45
CA PRO A 402 -13.70 11.21 9.46
C PRO A 402 -13.08 12.28 10.35
N LEU A 403 -11.96 11.92 10.96
CA LEU A 403 -11.07 12.80 11.71
C LEU A 403 -10.55 13.96 10.86
N VAL A 404 -10.28 13.66 9.58
CA VAL A 404 -9.86 14.61 8.55
C VAL A 404 -10.23 14.07 7.17
N SER A 405 -10.58 15.00 6.27
CA SER A 405 -10.75 14.77 4.84
C SER A 405 -9.77 15.68 4.07
N GLN A 406 -9.07 15.15 3.07
CA GLN A 406 -8.23 15.90 2.15
C GLN A 406 -8.54 15.52 0.70
N GLU A 407 -8.95 16.50 -0.08
CA GLU A 407 -9.17 16.35 -1.52
C GLU A 407 -7.81 16.23 -2.24
N VAL A 408 -7.68 15.21 -3.08
CA VAL A 408 -6.52 14.96 -3.93
C VAL A 408 -6.99 14.56 -5.33
N GLU A 409 -6.14 14.79 -6.33
CA GLU A 409 -6.50 14.59 -7.73
C GLU A 409 -5.76 13.39 -8.31
N MET A 410 -6.51 12.44 -8.90
CA MET A 410 -5.97 11.43 -9.80
C MET A 410 -5.98 11.96 -11.23
N THR A 411 -5.00 11.59 -12.03
CA THR A 411 -4.89 12.01 -13.43
C THR A 411 -4.91 10.82 -14.38
N PHE A 412 -5.34 11.03 -15.62
CA PHE A 412 -5.25 10.04 -16.67
C PHE A 412 -5.13 10.68 -18.06
N SER A 413 -4.48 9.96 -18.96
CA SER A 413 -4.24 10.39 -20.33
C SER A 413 -5.02 9.53 -21.30
N LEU A 414 -6.02 10.11 -21.98
CA LEU A 414 -6.79 9.43 -23.02
C LEU A 414 -5.95 9.05 -24.26
N SER A 415 -4.84 9.75 -24.49
CA SER A 415 -3.96 9.50 -25.64
C SER A 415 -2.98 8.36 -25.40
N SER A 416 -2.40 8.29 -24.20
CA SER A 416 -1.40 7.26 -23.84
C SER A 416 -1.99 6.06 -23.08
N GLY A 417 -3.20 6.19 -22.54
CA GLY A 417 -3.83 5.20 -21.66
C GLY A 417 -3.17 5.09 -20.28
N THR A 418 -2.35 6.07 -19.89
CA THR A 418 -1.70 6.07 -18.57
C THR A 418 -2.58 6.72 -17.51
N GLN A 419 -2.43 6.26 -16.27
CA GLN A 419 -3.05 6.80 -15.07
C GLN A 419 -1.97 7.23 -14.07
N GLY A 420 -2.23 8.30 -13.33
CA GLY A 420 -1.43 8.81 -12.22
C GLY A 420 -2.27 8.86 -10.95
N GLN A 421 -1.76 8.26 -9.87
CA GLN A 421 -2.35 8.37 -8.54
C GLN A 421 -1.53 9.35 -7.70
N PRO A 422 -2.17 10.23 -6.92
CA PRO A 422 -1.47 11.21 -6.10
C PRO A 422 -0.65 10.53 -5.00
N LEU A 423 0.35 11.25 -4.51
CA LEU A 423 1.05 10.88 -3.29
C LEU A 423 0.11 11.16 -2.14
N VAL A 424 -0.09 10.18 -1.27
CA VAL A 424 -0.77 10.32 0.01
C VAL A 424 -0.06 9.42 1.00
N LYS A 425 0.57 10.00 2.01
CA LYS A 425 1.36 9.30 3.02
C LYS A 425 1.03 9.87 4.39
N MET A 426 0.95 8.99 5.39
CA MET A 426 0.87 9.38 6.78
C MET A 426 2.19 9.06 7.46
N ILE A 427 3.02 10.08 7.65
CA ILE A 427 4.42 9.96 8.06
C ILE A 427 4.79 11.08 9.03
N ASP A 428 5.71 10.82 9.95
CA ASP A 428 6.24 11.87 10.82
C ASP A 428 7.30 12.68 10.07
N VAL A 429 6.88 13.79 9.43
CA VAL A 429 7.80 14.64 8.64
C VAL A 429 8.53 15.66 9.53
N ASN A 430 8.09 15.84 10.77
CA ASN A 430 8.60 16.89 11.64
C ASN A 430 9.41 16.35 12.85
N GLY A 431 9.33 15.06 13.13
CA GLY A 431 10.06 14.33 14.17
C GLY A 431 9.43 14.41 15.56
N ASP A 432 8.12 14.68 15.67
CA ASP A 432 7.42 14.78 16.95
C ASP A 432 6.78 13.47 17.44
N GLY A 433 6.92 12.39 16.66
CA GLY A 433 6.36 11.09 16.95
C GLY A 433 4.87 10.95 16.61
N VAL A 434 4.26 11.92 15.91
CA VAL A 434 2.88 11.83 15.45
C VAL A 434 2.84 11.93 13.93
N LYS A 435 2.17 10.98 13.27
CA LYS A 435 2.14 10.95 11.79
C LYS A 435 1.31 12.10 11.22
N ASP A 436 1.95 12.89 10.36
CA ASP A 436 1.37 13.97 9.56
C ASP A 436 0.82 13.43 8.23
N ILE A 437 -0.13 14.13 7.59
CA ILE A 437 -0.60 13.76 6.23
C ILE A 437 0.18 14.54 5.19
N VAL A 438 1.00 13.86 4.40
CA VAL A 438 1.75 14.41 3.28
C VAL A 438 1.13 13.97 1.96
N TYR A 439 0.83 14.92 1.08
CA TYR A 439 0.18 14.63 -0.19
C TYR A 439 0.64 15.54 -1.34
N SER A 440 0.53 15.03 -2.57
CA SER A 440 0.77 15.83 -3.78
C SER A 440 -0.50 16.61 -4.17
N ASP A 441 -0.30 17.84 -4.62
CA ASP A 441 -1.35 18.69 -5.19
C ASP A 441 -0.89 19.10 -6.60
N GLY A 442 -1.45 18.42 -7.61
CA GLY A 442 -0.99 18.51 -8.99
C GLY A 442 0.45 18.05 -9.22
N GLU A 443 1.07 18.55 -10.29
CA GLU A 443 2.41 18.13 -10.74
C GLU A 443 3.57 18.96 -10.12
N ASP A 444 3.29 20.01 -9.35
CA ASP A 444 4.32 20.94 -8.87
C ASP A 444 4.22 21.37 -7.40
N LEU A 445 3.35 20.73 -6.61
CA LEU A 445 3.18 21.04 -5.20
C LEU A 445 3.13 19.77 -4.34
N ILE A 446 3.81 19.84 -3.21
CA ILE A 446 3.63 18.92 -2.08
C ILE A 446 3.10 19.69 -0.88
N ARG A 447 2.20 19.06 -0.14
CA ARG A 447 1.55 19.61 1.04
C ARG A 447 1.75 18.69 2.24
N ALA A 448 1.85 19.28 3.42
CA ALA A 448 1.89 18.56 4.68
C ALA A 448 0.86 19.16 5.65
N LEU A 449 -0.10 18.36 6.07
CA LEU A 449 -1.05 18.70 7.11
C LEU A 449 -0.52 18.15 8.43
N LEU A 450 0.06 19.04 9.24
CA LEU A 450 0.68 18.63 10.49
C LEU A 450 -0.38 18.12 11.47
N ALA A 451 -0.11 16.97 12.07
CA ALA A 451 -0.85 16.43 13.18
C ALA A 451 -0.59 17.25 14.45
N THR A 452 -1.43 17.06 15.45
CA THR A 452 -1.17 17.56 16.79
C THR A 452 -1.42 16.44 17.81
N PRO A 453 -0.68 16.41 18.92
CA PRO A 453 -0.94 15.47 20.02
C PRO A 453 -2.32 15.65 20.68
N ASN A 454 -3.08 16.68 20.33
CA ASN A 454 -4.38 16.97 20.93
C ASN A 454 -5.52 16.34 20.12
N GLN A 455 -6.14 15.30 20.66
CA GLN A 455 -7.26 14.59 20.04
C GLN A 455 -8.49 15.47 19.70
N LYS A 456 -8.66 16.66 20.31
CA LYS A 456 -9.76 17.59 19.93
C LYS A 456 -9.50 18.34 18.63
N LYS A 457 -8.23 18.49 18.24
CA LYS A 457 -7.78 19.13 17.00
C LYS A 457 -6.61 18.31 16.45
N PRO A 458 -6.89 17.08 16.02
CA PRO A 458 -5.89 16.06 15.67
C PRO A 458 -4.98 16.51 14.53
N TYR A 459 -5.45 17.42 13.68
CA TYR A 459 -4.67 18.05 12.62
C TYR A 459 -4.81 19.57 12.65
N SER A 460 -3.76 20.23 12.19
CA SER A 460 -3.74 21.66 11.91
C SER A 460 -4.82 22.07 10.90
N LYS A 461 -5.27 23.33 10.95
CA LYS A 461 -6.35 23.79 10.06
C LYS A 461 -5.90 23.97 8.60
N ASN A 462 -4.62 24.31 8.39
CA ASN A 462 -4.08 24.61 7.06
C ASN A 462 -2.84 23.76 6.84
N SER A 463 -2.69 23.18 5.65
CA SER A 463 -1.46 22.50 5.27
C SER A 463 -0.33 23.49 4.99
N LEU A 464 0.88 23.06 5.34
CA LEU A 464 2.11 23.60 4.76
C LEU A 464 2.16 23.25 3.28
N ARG A 465 2.86 24.06 2.49
CA ARG A 465 2.98 23.86 1.04
C ARG A 465 4.36 24.21 0.54
N GLN A 466 4.89 23.38 -0.35
CA GLN A 466 6.18 23.57 -0.99
C GLN A 466 6.08 23.27 -2.47
N LYS A 467 6.68 24.13 -3.29
CA LYS A 467 6.76 23.92 -4.74
C LYS A 467 7.88 22.93 -5.06
N ILE A 468 7.53 21.74 -5.53
CA ILE A 468 8.44 20.66 -5.94
C ILE A 468 7.79 19.95 -7.13
N SER A 469 8.55 19.70 -8.19
CA SER A 469 8.05 18.93 -9.33
C SER A 469 7.85 17.47 -8.93
N MET A 470 6.63 16.98 -9.08
CA MET A 470 6.24 15.62 -8.77
C MET A 470 6.26 14.76 -10.04
N PRO A 471 6.59 13.46 -9.94
CA PRO A 471 6.21 12.50 -10.97
C PRO A 471 4.70 12.55 -11.22
N LYS A 472 4.24 12.09 -12.40
CA LYS A 472 2.80 11.98 -12.66
C LYS A 472 2.12 10.85 -11.89
N ASN A 473 2.87 9.85 -11.44
CA ASN A 473 2.36 8.79 -10.58
C ASN A 473 3.25 8.60 -9.33
N PRO A 474 3.17 9.52 -8.35
CA PRO A 474 3.99 9.47 -7.15
C PRO A 474 3.43 8.54 -6.05
N PHE A 475 2.32 7.85 -6.27
CA PHE A 475 1.68 6.94 -5.31
C PHE A 475 2.63 5.89 -4.71
N ASN A 476 3.49 5.31 -5.56
CA ASN A 476 4.46 4.28 -5.15
C ASN A 476 5.76 4.87 -4.55
N ALA A 477 5.72 6.09 -4.02
CA ALA A 477 6.86 6.63 -3.28
C ALA A 477 7.17 5.76 -2.05
N ALA A 478 8.45 5.48 -1.83
CA ALA A 478 8.92 4.88 -0.59
C ALA A 478 9.14 5.97 0.45
N THR A 479 8.93 5.66 1.72
CA THR A 479 9.03 6.61 2.82
C THR A 479 9.69 5.96 4.02
N GLU A 480 10.75 6.56 4.53
CA GLU A 480 11.41 6.15 5.77
C GLU A 480 12.36 7.25 6.26
N ASP A 481 12.80 7.21 7.51
CA ASP A 481 13.96 7.99 7.97
C ASP A 481 15.25 7.43 7.35
N LEU A 482 15.78 8.14 6.36
CA LEU A 482 16.94 7.68 5.59
C LEU A 482 18.27 8.04 6.25
N ASN A 483 18.29 9.08 7.08
CA ASN A 483 19.52 9.68 7.61
C ASN A 483 19.65 9.55 9.15
N GLY A 484 18.64 8.99 9.83
CA GLY A 484 18.60 8.77 11.27
C GLY A 484 18.25 10.01 12.10
N ASP A 485 17.61 11.03 11.52
CA ASP A 485 17.24 12.27 12.21
C ASP A 485 15.83 12.26 12.83
N SER A 486 15.17 11.09 12.80
CA SER A 486 13.80 10.83 13.28
C SER A 486 12.71 11.51 12.46
N LYS A 487 13.02 12.03 11.27
CA LYS A 487 12.02 12.53 10.32
C LYS A 487 11.92 11.58 9.13
N THR A 488 10.72 11.42 8.64
CA THR A 488 10.46 10.51 7.52
C THR A 488 10.68 11.24 6.19
N ASP A 489 11.60 10.72 5.39
CA ASP A 489 11.92 11.20 4.04
C ASP A 489 11.05 10.50 2.98
N ILE A 490 11.09 11.00 1.73
CA ILE A 490 10.31 10.45 0.61
C ILE A 490 11.22 10.18 -0.59
N VAL A 491 11.11 9.00 -1.19
CA VAL A 491 11.85 8.62 -2.39
C VAL A 491 10.88 8.43 -3.56
N LEU A 492 11.08 9.22 -4.61
CA LEU A 492 10.24 9.29 -5.81
C LEU A 492 11.00 8.76 -7.03
N HIS A 493 10.26 8.12 -7.93
CA HIS A 493 10.74 7.77 -9.26
C HIS A 493 9.71 8.18 -10.31
N TYR A 494 10.18 8.40 -11.54
CA TYR A 494 9.32 8.73 -12.68
C TYR A 494 8.89 7.46 -13.41
N GLY A 495 7.66 7.49 -13.94
CA GLY A 495 7.03 6.36 -14.60
C GLY A 495 6.69 6.62 -16.06
N ARG A 496 6.02 5.66 -16.69
CA ARG A 496 5.71 5.69 -18.14
C ARG A 496 4.85 6.87 -18.60
N ALA A 497 4.19 7.57 -17.68
CA ALA A 497 3.41 8.78 -17.96
C ALA A 497 4.31 10.04 -18.10
N ASP A 498 5.52 9.98 -17.54
CA ASP A 498 6.51 11.05 -17.54
C ASP A 498 7.35 11.03 -18.83
N SER A 499 8.16 12.08 -19.03
CA SER A 499 9.02 12.15 -20.21
C SER A 499 10.17 11.13 -20.14
N PRO A 500 10.64 10.59 -21.27
CA PRO A 500 11.69 9.55 -21.28
C PRO A 500 12.98 9.93 -20.55
N GLU A 501 13.32 11.21 -20.51
CA GLU A 501 14.52 11.74 -19.84
C GLU A 501 14.42 11.62 -18.33
N LEU A 502 13.21 11.74 -17.77
CA LEU A 502 12.96 11.65 -16.33
C LEU A 502 13.02 10.21 -15.81
N LEU A 503 12.81 9.21 -16.68
CA LEU A 503 12.89 7.79 -16.30
C LEU A 503 14.27 7.39 -15.76
N LYS A 504 15.31 8.17 -16.07
CA LYS A 504 16.68 7.95 -15.59
C LYS A 504 16.97 8.72 -14.30
N ARG A 505 15.94 9.06 -13.52
CA ARG A 505 16.07 9.89 -12.33
C ARG A 505 15.29 9.33 -11.14
N VAL A 506 15.94 9.38 -9.98
CA VAL A 506 15.31 9.24 -8.67
C VAL A 506 15.42 10.58 -7.94
N VAL A 507 14.36 10.96 -7.23
CA VAL A 507 14.33 12.18 -6.41
C VAL A 507 14.12 11.76 -4.96
N VAL A 508 15.01 12.22 -4.08
CA VAL A 508 14.91 12.01 -2.64
C VAL A 508 14.52 13.34 -2.00
N LEU A 509 13.43 13.37 -1.26
CA LEU A 509 12.96 14.53 -0.51
C LEU A 509 13.35 14.32 0.96
N MET A 510 14.45 14.93 1.38
CA MET A 510 14.91 14.87 2.77
C MET A 510 14.07 15.81 3.63
N ALA A 511 13.45 15.35 4.72
CA ALA A 511 12.65 16.20 5.61
C ALA A 511 13.55 17.21 6.36
N ASN A 512 13.02 18.42 6.60
CA ASN A 512 13.78 19.56 7.16
C ASN A 512 13.60 19.77 8.65
#